data_AF-A0A836RJP4-F1
#
_entry.id   AF-A0A836RJP4-F1
#
_cell.length_a   1.000
_cell.length_b   1.000
_cell.length_c   1.000
_cell.angle_alpha   90.00
_cell.angle_beta   90.00
_cell.angle_gamma   90.00
#
_symmetry.space_group_name_H-M   'P 1'
#
loop_
_entity.id
_entity.type
_entity.pdbx_description
1 polymer ?
#
loop_
_entity_poly.entity_id
_entity_poly.type
_entity_poly.pdbx_seq_one_letter_code
_entity_poly.pdbx_strand_id
1 'polypeptide(L)'
;MELRPEFARAYANRGYVHKELGQPEQALPDYHRALALAPDLAQAHNDLAWLRATWPTKTFRNGKEAVRHARRACDLTEFRNPAI
;
A
#
# COMPACT_ATOMS: atom_id res chain seq x y z
N MET A 1 5.58 -14.38 14.03
CA MET A 1 4.51 -13.95 14.96
C MET A 1 3.54 -13.13 14.12
N GLU A 2 2.59 -13.80 13.47
CA GLU A 2 1.61 -13.19 12.57
C GLU A 2 0.60 -12.40 13.41
N LEU A 3 0.81 -11.09 13.52
CA LEU A 3 -0.14 -10.21 14.19
C LEU A 3 -1.33 -10.00 13.24
N ARG A 4 -2.29 -10.93 13.30
CA ARG A 4 -3.63 -10.91 12.69
C ARG A 4 -3.72 -10.17 11.35
N PRO A 5 -3.45 -10.85 10.22
CA PRO A 5 -3.48 -10.24 8.89
C PRO A 5 -4.80 -9.55 8.55
N GLU A 6 -5.90 -9.89 9.22
CA GLU A 6 -7.20 -9.24 9.09
C GLU A 6 -7.16 -7.76 9.49
N PHE A 7 -6.42 -7.41 10.55
CA PHE A 7 -6.25 -6.02 10.96
C PHE A 7 -5.39 -5.26 9.94
N ALA A 8 -4.33 -5.88 9.43
CA ALA A 8 -3.50 -5.27 8.40
C ALA A 8 -4.31 -4.96 7.13
N ARG A 9 -5.15 -5.92 6.68
CA ARG A 9 -6.07 -5.72 5.55
C ARG A 9 -7.10 -4.63 5.81
N ALA A 10 -7.62 -4.51 7.03
CA ALA A 10 -8.54 -3.43 7.39
C ALA A 10 -7.90 -2.05 7.24
N TYR A 11 -6.67 -1.86 7.71
CA TYR A 11 -5.92 -0.62 7.49
C TYR A 11 -5.64 -0.38 6.01
N ALA A 12 -5.23 -1.40 5.24
CA ALA A 12 -4.99 -1.25 3.81
C ALA A 12 -6.26 -0.82 3.05
N ASN A 13 -7.40 -1.45 3.36
CA ASN A 13 -8.70 -1.11 2.76
C ASN A 13 -9.15 0.31 3.15
N ARG A 14 -8.94 0.72 4.40
CA ARG A 14 -9.24 2.09 4.83
C ARG A 14 -8.37 3.12 4.11
N GLY A 15 -7.07 2.82 3.97
CA GLY A 15 -6.14 3.64 3.18
C GLY A 15 -6.57 3.74 1.72
N TYR A 16 -7.03 2.64 1.13
CA TYR A 16 -7.61 2.62 -0.22
C TYR A 16 -8.82 3.55 -0.34
N VAL A 17 -9.77 3.48 0.60
CA VAL A 17 -10.92 4.38 0.61
C VAL A 17 -10.49 5.84 0.74
N HIS A 18 -9.58 6.18 1.64
CA HIS A 18 -9.05 7.55 1.75
C HIS A 18 -8.37 8.01 0.46
N LYS A 19 -7.59 7.16 -0.19
CA LYS A 19 -6.95 7.45 -1.47
C LYS A 19 -7.98 7.75 -2.57
N GLU A 20 -9.05 6.96 -2.67
CA GLU A 20 -10.15 7.19 -3.63
C GLU A 20 -10.95 8.46 -3.30
N LEU A 21 -11.06 8.83 -2.02
CA LEU A 21 -11.66 10.09 -1.57
C LEU A 21 -10.74 11.31 -1.77
N GLY A 22 -9.54 11.11 -2.31
CA GLY A 22 -8.57 12.17 -2.52
C GLY A 22 -7.93 12.70 -1.22
N GLN A 23 -7.83 11.85 -0.21
CA GLN A 23 -7.34 12.14 1.14
C GLN A 23 -5.99 11.43 1.41
N PRO A 24 -4.90 11.82 0.74
CA PRO A 24 -3.60 11.14 0.82
C PRO A 24 -2.95 11.28 2.20
N GLU A 25 -3.26 12.36 2.94
CA GLU A 25 -2.77 12.60 4.29
C GLU A 25 -3.25 11.52 5.27
N GLN A 26 -4.45 10.99 5.04
CA GLN A 26 -5.06 9.91 5.81
C GLN A 26 -4.69 8.53 5.23
N ALA A 27 -4.58 8.41 3.90
CA ALA A 27 -4.26 7.14 3.25
C ALA A 27 -2.84 6.64 3.56
N LEU A 28 -1.87 7.55 3.58
CA LEU A 28 -0.47 7.21 3.80
C LEU A 28 -0.19 6.52 5.16
N PRO A 29 -0.63 7.08 6.31
CA PRO A 29 -0.42 6.42 7.61
C PRO A 29 -1.17 5.08 7.71
N ASP A 30 -2.30 4.93 7.03
CA ASP A 30 -3.05 3.67 6.99
C ASP A 30 -2.28 2.57 6.26
N TYR A 31 -1.71 2.86 5.10
CA TYR A 31 -0.83 1.90 4.42
C TYR A 31 0.41 1.56 5.23
N HIS A 32 1.04 2.55 5.87
CA HIS A 32 2.18 2.27 6.75
C HIS A 32 1.79 1.41 7.95
N ARG A 33 0.59 1.60 8.52
CA ARG A 33 0.10 0.77 9.62
C ARG A 33 -0.19 -0.65 9.16
N ALA A 34 -0.77 -0.82 7.98
CA ALA A 34 -0.97 -2.13 7.38
C ALA A 34 0.36 -2.88 7.22
N LEU A 35 1.39 -2.21 6.67
CA LEU A 35 2.72 -2.79 6.47
C LEU A 35 3.49 -3.00 7.77
N ALA A 36 3.23 -2.23 8.82
CA ALA A 36 3.82 -2.47 10.14
C ALA A 36 3.25 -3.74 10.80
N LEU A 37 1.99 -4.08 10.52
CA LEU A 37 1.32 -5.28 11.04
C LEU A 37 1.61 -6.52 10.18
N ALA A 38 1.60 -6.34 8.86
CA ALA A 38 1.91 -7.38 7.88
C ALA A 38 2.86 -6.81 6.81
N PRO A 39 4.19 -6.91 7.04
CA PRO A 39 5.20 -6.41 6.10
C PRO A 39 5.14 -7.05 4.70
N ASP A 40 4.51 -8.23 4.61
CA ASP A 40 4.40 -9.01 3.38
C ASP A 40 3.01 -8.90 2.74
N LEU A 41 2.21 -7.89 3.14
CA LEU A 41 0.90 -7.66 2.54
C LEU A 41 1.03 -7.01 1.17
N ALA A 42 1.06 -7.83 0.12
CA ALA A 42 1.23 -7.41 -1.27
C ALA A 42 0.24 -6.31 -1.71
N GLN A 43 -1.01 -6.39 -1.27
CA GLN A 43 -2.03 -5.37 -1.56
C GLN A 43 -1.62 -3.98 -1.04
N ALA A 44 -1.16 -3.88 0.20
CA ALA A 44 -0.75 -2.59 0.79
C ALA A 44 0.51 -2.04 0.10
N HIS A 45 1.42 -2.90 -0.34
CA HIS A 45 2.55 -2.49 -1.16
C HIS A 45 2.10 -1.91 -2.51
N ASN A 46 1.17 -2.57 -3.20
CA ASN A 46 0.66 -2.10 -4.48
C ASN A 46 -0.07 -0.75 -4.34
N ASP A 47 -0.94 -0.62 -3.36
CA ASP A 47 -1.73 0.59 -3.15
C ASP A 47 -0.87 1.79 -2.74
N LEU A 48 0.12 1.57 -1.86
CA LEU A 48 1.08 2.60 -1.48
C LEU A 48 1.96 3.01 -2.67
N ALA A 49 2.39 2.06 -3.49
CA ALA A 49 3.16 2.35 -4.70
C ALA A 49 2.37 3.24 -5.66
N TRP A 50 1.10 2.92 -5.87
CA TRP A 50 0.21 3.70 -6.73
C TRP A 50 0.03 5.12 -6.18
N LEU A 51 -0.28 5.28 -4.88
CA LEU A 51 -0.41 6.60 -4.24
C LEU A 51 0.87 7.43 -4.43
N ARG A 52 2.04 6.83 -4.18
CA ARG A 52 3.34 7.52 -4.34
C ARG A 52 3.67 7.85 -5.80
N ALA A 53 3.09 7.15 -6.78
CA ALA A 53 3.32 7.39 -8.20
C ALA A 53 2.38 8.45 -8.79
N THR A 54 1.08 8.37 -8.50
CA THR A 54 0.05 9.14 -9.21
C THR A 54 -0.28 10.46 -8.56
N TRP A 55 -0.08 10.59 -7.24
CA TRP A 55 -0.59 11.76 -6.51
C TRP A 55 -0.07 13.10 -7.07
N PRO A 56 -0.91 14.14 -7.27
CA PRO A 56 -0.51 15.35 -8.00
C PRO A 56 0.61 16.15 -7.34
N THR A 57 0.63 16.21 -6.00
CA THR A 57 1.57 17.03 -5.26
C THR A 57 2.87 16.29 -4.95
N LYS A 58 4.01 16.99 -5.09
CA LYS A 58 5.34 16.46 -4.78
C LYS A 58 5.53 16.06 -3.31
N THR A 59 4.68 16.56 -2.41
CA THR A 59 4.70 16.20 -0.98
C THR A 59 4.41 14.71 -0.77
N PHE A 60 3.48 14.14 -1.54
CA PHE A 60 3.12 12.73 -1.44
C PHE A 60 3.71 11.90 -2.59
N ARG A 61 3.97 12.51 -3.75
CA ARG A 61 4.60 11.82 -4.89
C ARG A 61 6.06 11.52 -4.60
N ASN A 62 6.41 10.24 -4.60
CA ASN A 62 7.78 9.77 -4.46
C ASN A 62 8.03 8.55 -5.36
N GLY A 63 8.58 8.79 -6.55
CA GLY A 63 8.84 7.74 -7.53
C GLY A 63 9.79 6.65 -7.05
N LYS A 64 10.78 6.99 -6.19
CA LYS A 64 11.73 6.00 -5.65
C LYS A 64 11.02 5.03 -4.72
N GLU A 65 10.19 5.54 -3.81
CA GLU A 65 9.38 4.69 -2.94
C GLU A 65 8.34 3.90 -3.73
N ALA A 66 7.70 4.53 -4.73
CA ALA A 66 6.74 3.85 -5.58
C ALA A 66 7.33 2.60 -6.23
N VAL A 67 8.51 2.71 -6.86
CA VAL A 67 9.19 1.57 -7.50
C VAL A 67 9.57 0.50 -6.48
N ARG A 68 10.03 0.89 -5.29
CA ARG A 68 10.38 -0.06 -4.22
C ARG A 68 9.18 -0.87 -3.77
N HIS A 69 8.05 -0.20 -3.50
CA HIS A 69 6.83 -0.88 -3.07
C HIS A 69 6.21 -1.72 -4.19
N ALA A 70 6.22 -1.24 -5.43
CA ALA A 70 5.75 -2.00 -6.59
C ALA A 70 6.55 -3.29 -6.78
N ARG A 71 7.88 -3.22 -6.73
CA ARG A 71 8.75 -4.41 -6.82
C ARG A 71 8.43 -5.41 -5.71
N ARG A 72 8.31 -4.94 -4.47
CA ARG A 72 7.99 -5.81 -3.34
C ARG A 72 6.62 -6.49 -3.52
N ALA A 73 5.61 -5.78 -4.03
CA ALA A 73 4.32 -6.38 -4.34
C ALA A 73 4.47 -7.51 -5.38
N CYS A 74 5.20 -7.25 -6.48
CA CYS A 74 5.44 -8.27 -7.50
C CYS A 74 6.20 -9.49 -6.97
N ASP A 75 7.24 -9.28 -6.16
CA ASP A 75 8.01 -10.37 -5.56
C ASP A 75 7.13 -11.22 -4.63
N LEU A 76 6.26 -10.58 -3.84
CA LEU A 76 5.34 -11.25 -2.92
C LEU A 76 4.23 -12.05 -3.64
N THR A 77 3.81 -11.62 -4.83
CA THR A 77 2.82 -12.35 -5.62
C THR A 77 3.45 -13.31 -6.64
N GLU A 78 4.78 -13.44 -6.68
CA GLU A 78 5.50 -14.15 -7.73
C GLU A 78 5.10 -13.70 -9.15
N PHE A 79 4.80 -12.40 -9.32
CA PHE A 79 4.27 -11.81 -10.55
C PHE A 79 2.93 -12.39 -11.01
N ARG A 80 2.24 -13.14 -10.14
CA ARG A 80 0.89 -13.63 -10.40
C ARG A 80 -0.13 -12.58 -9.98
N ASN A 81 -1.28 -12.61 -10.64
CA ASN A 81 -2.39 -11.76 -10.26
C ASN A 81 -3.03 -12.38 -8.99
N PRO A 82 -3.04 -11.68 -7.83
CA PRO A 82 -3.66 -12.22 -6.62
C PRO A 82 -5.20 -12.40 -6.73
N ALA A 83 -5.81 -11.96 -7.84
CA ALA A 83 -7.23 -12.13 -8.13
C ALA A 83 -7.58 -13.35 -9.02
N ILE A 84 -6.62 -14.22 -9.36
CA ILE A 84 -6.81 -15.41 -10.21
C ILE A 84 -6.27 -16.67 -9.50
#